data_AF-A0A9X3XNB5-F1
#
_entry.id   AF-A0A9X3XNB5-F1
#
_cell.length_a   1.000
_cell.length_b   1.000
_cell.length_c   1.000
_cell.angle_alpha   90.00
_cell.angle_beta   90.00
_cell.angle_gamma   90.00
#
_symmetry.space_group_name_H-M   'P 1'
#
loop_
_entity.id
_entity.type
_entity.pdbx_description
1 polymer ?
#
loop_
_entity_poly.entity_id
_entity_poly.type
_entity_poly.pdbx_seq_one_letter_code
_entity_poly.pdbx_strand_id
1 'polypeptide(L)' 'MSKYLSHKTVIDGITFDSKDEAKYYEALKIRKYRGEIENFELQPKFILREGFEKFGKKYRAFTYTPDF' A
#
# COMPACT_ATOMS: atom_id res chain seq x y z
N MET A 1 15.64 -21.20 -0.11
CA MET A 1 16.55 -20.19 -0.66
C MET A 1 15.72 -19.01 -1.11
N SER A 2 15.93 -17.86 -0.47
CA SER A 2 15.05 -16.69 -0.48
C SER A 2 15.03 -16.03 -1.86
N LYS A 3 13.91 -16.16 -2.57
CA LYS A 3 13.79 -15.80 -4.00
C LYS A 3 13.90 -14.29 -4.29
N TYR A 4 13.87 -13.43 -3.27
CA TYR A 4 14.14 -12.01 -3.41
C TYR A 4 14.90 -11.53 -2.17
N LEU A 5 16.10 -11.00 -2.37
CA LEU A 5 16.92 -10.38 -1.34
C LEU A 5 16.41 -8.95 -1.05
N SER A 6 15.09 -8.79 -0.96
CA SER A 6 14.44 -7.51 -0.72
C SER A 6 14.71 -7.09 0.72
N HIS A 7 15.60 -6.11 0.86
CA HIS A 7 15.93 -5.54 2.16
C HIS A 7 14.84 -4.53 2.51
N LYS A 8 14.14 -4.80 3.61
CA LYS A 8 13.20 -3.83 4.18
C LYS A 8 13.94 -2.52 4.40
N THR A 9 13.40 -1.45 3.83
CA THR A 9 14.04 -0.12 3.86
C THR A 9 13.11 0.81 4.61
N VAL A 10 13.66 1.57 5.56
CA VAL A 10 12.89 2.55 6.31
C VAL A 10 13.24 3.94 5.78
N ILE A 11 12.26 4.65 5.22
CA ILE A 11 12.41 6.05 4.76
C ILE A 11 11.35 6.89 5.46
N ASP A 12 11.75 8.01 6.08
CA ASP A 12 10.84 8.91 6.83
C ASP A 12 9.99 8.20 7.91
N GLY A 13 10.49 7.10 8.49
CA GLY A 13 9.76 6.29 9.48
C GLY A 13 8.78 5.27 8.89
N ILE A 14 8.65 5.22 7.56
CA ILE A 14 7.84 4.24 6.84
C ILE A 14 8.70 3.04 6.46
N THR A 15 8.23 1.83 6.75
CA THR A 15 8.90 0.59 6.37
C THR A 15 8.38 0.08 5.02
N PHE A 16 9.25 0.02 4.03
CA PHE A 16 8.99 -0.55 2.71
C PHE A 16 9.54 -1.96 2.63
N ASP A 17 8.86 -2.84 1.90
CA ASP A 17 9.31 -4.23 1.72
C ASP A 17 10.41 -4.33 0.65
N SER A 18 10.51 -3.34 -0.25
CA SER A 18 11.55 -3.26 -1.28
C SER A 18 12.19 -1.87 -1.39
N LYS A 19 13.42 -1.83 -1.92
CA LYS A 19 14.12 -0.59 -2.29
C LYS A 19 13.40 0.17 -3.40
N ASP A 20 12.72 -0.54 -4.32
CA ASP A 20 11.98 0.09 -5.42
C ASP A 20 10.73 0.84 -4.93
N GLU A 21 10.00 0.28 -3.96
CA GLU A 21 8.88 0.98 -3.30
C GLU A 21 9.37 2.24 -2.60
N ALA A 22 10.50 2.14 -1.90
CA ALA A 22 11.11 3.27 -1.20
C ALA A 22 11.52 4.39 -2.18
N LYS A 23 12.08 4.06 -3.34
CA LYS A 23 12.37 5.03 -4.41
C LYS A 23 11.10 5.64 -5.02
N TYR A 24 10.06 4.83 -5.20
CA TYR A 24 8.79 5.33 -5.72
C TYR A 24 8.14 6.33 -4.76
N TYR A 25 8.20 6.07 -3.45
CA TYR A 25 7.80 7.01 -2.41
C TYR A 25 8.56 8.35 -2.50
N GLU A 26 9.88 8.32 -2.68
CA GLU A 26 10.67 9.55 -2.89
C GLU A 26 10.24 10.29 -4.16
N ALA A 27 9.96 9.57 -5.26
CA ALA A 27 9.44 10.17 -6.48
C ALA A 27 8.07 10.82 -6.26
N LEU A 28 7.17 10.19 -5.49
CA LEU A 28 5.89 10.77 -5.10
C LEU A 28 6.08 12.05 -4.27
N LYS A 29 7.02 12.08 -3.32
CA LYS A 29 7.36 13.31 -2.57
C LYS A 29 7.79 14.44 -3.50
N ILE A 30 8.63 14.15 -4.50
CA ILE A 30 9.08 15.14 -5.49
C ILE A 30 7.89 15.65 -6.32
N ARG A 31 7.03 14.75 -6.80
CA ARG A 31 5.82 15.12 -7.56
C ARG A 31 4.87 15.99 -6.73
N LYS A 32 4.71 15.67 -5.44
CA LYS A 32 3.91 16.47 -4.50
C LYS A 32 4.51 17.86 -4.31
N TYR A 33 5.84 17.93 -4.14
CA TYR A 33 6.54 19.21 -4.04
C TYR A 33 6.42 20.06 -5.32
N ARG A 34 6.39 19.42 -6.49
CA ARG A 34 6.17 20.07 -7.79
C ARG A 34 4.71 20.46 -8.05
N GLY A 35 3.77 20.06 -7.18
CA GLY A 35 2.34 20.29 -7.38
C GLY A 35 1.70 19.40 -8.46
N GLU A 36 2.34 18.31 -8.86
CA GLU A 36 1.77 17.33 -9.81
C GLU A 36 0.74 16.43 -9.15
N ILE A 37 0.88 16.18 -7.84
CA ILE A 37 -0.06 15.42 -7.02
C ILE A 37 -0.42 16.21 -5.77
N GLU A 38 -1.69 16.21 -5.40
CA GLU A 38 -2.16 16.94 -4.20
C GLU A 38 -1.77 16.20 -2.92
N ASN A 39 -2.03 14.91 -2.88
CA ASN A 39 -1.63 14.04 -1.78
C ASN A 39 -1.51 12.59 -2.25
N PHE A 40 -0.80 11.78 -1.47
CA PHE A 40 -0.73 10.33 -1.65
C PHE A 40 -0.70 9.70 -0.25
N GLU A 41 -1.25 8.49 -0.14
CA GLU A 41 -1.35 7.76 1.11
C GLU A 41 -0.66 6.42 0.95
N LEU A 42 -0.01 5.96 2.02
CA LEU A 42 0.67 4.68 1.99
C LEU A 42 -0.25 3.57 2.49
N GLN A 43 -0.30 2.45 1.76
CA GLN A 43 -1.07 1.28 2.15
C GLN A 43 -2.53 1.57 2.55
N PRO A 44 -3.27 2.40 1.77
CA PRO A 44 -4.67 2.68 2.09
C PRO A 44 -5.49 1.39 2.04
N LYS A 45 -6.43 1.22 2.97
CA LYS A 45 -7.25 0.02 3.02
C LYS A 45 -8.63 0.29 2.45
N PHE A 46 -8.92 -0.31 1.30
CA PHE A 46 -10.23 -0.22 0.65
C PHE A 46 -11.05 -1.46 0.90
N ILE A 47 -12.30 -1.27 1.32
CA ILE A 47 -13.27 -2.36 1.42
C ILE A 47 -13.99 -2.43 0.08
N LEU A 48 -13.64 -3.43 -0.73
CA LEU A 48 -14.29 -3.67 -2.02
C LEU A 48 -15.67 -4.31 -1.84
N ARG A 49 -15.79 -5.16 -0.81
CA ARG A 49 -17.07 -5.77 -0.45
C ARG A 49 -17.14 -5.97 1.05
N GLU A 50 -18.21 -5.47 1.65
CA GLU A 50 -18.49 -5.73 3.06
C GLU A 50 -18.77 -7.21 3.32
N GLY A 51 -18.48 -7.64 4.55
CA GLY A 51 -18.85 -8.96 4.99
C GLY A 51 -20.37 -9.03 5.14
N PHE A 52 -21.00 -10.04 4.56
CA PHE A 52 -22.44 -10.23 4.66
C PHE A 52 -22.79 -11.68 4.91
N GLU A 53 -23.96 -11.90 5.50
CA GLU A 53 -24.52 -13.24 5.69
C GLU A 53 -25.60 -13.49 4.64
N LYS A 54 -25.53 -14.65 3.97
CA LYS A 54 -26.54 -15.06 3.00
C LYS A 54 -26.84 -16.54 3.16
N PHE A 55 -28.12 -16.87 3.35
CA PHE A 55 -28.59 -18.25 3.58
C PHE A 55 -27.82 -19.00 4.68
N GLY A 56 -27.60 -18.34 5.83
CA GLY A 56 -26.87 -18.92 6.97
C GLY A 56 -25.36 -19.08 6.76
N LYS A 57 -24.79 -18.63 5.63
CA LYS A 57 -23.35 -18.61 5.38
C LYS A 57 -22.81 -17.19 5.55
N LYS A 58 -21.79 -17.05 6.39
CA LYS A 58 -21.04 -15.79 6.58
C LYS A 58 -19.96 -15.67 5.52
N TYR A 59 -20.02 -14.59 4.75
CA TYR A 59 -18.98 -14.21 3.81
C TYR A 59 -18.12 -13.11 4.43
N ARG A 60 -16.79 -13.29 4.43
CA ARG A 60 -15.85 -12.29 4.93
C ARG A 60 -15.80 -11.08 4.00
N ALA A 61 -15.48 -9.93 4.57
CA ALA A 61 -15.20 -8.73 3.81
C ALA A 61 -14.00 -8.96 2.88
N PHE A 62 -14.11 -8.46 1.66
CA PHE A 62 -13.02 -8.46 0.69
C PHE A 62 -12.41 -7.06 0.66
N THR A 63 -11.14 -6.96 1.05
CA THR A 63 -10.42 -5.70 1.12
C THR A 63 -9.24 -5.71 0.16
N TYR A 64 -8.94 -4.55 -0.40
CA TYR A 64 -7.80 -4.30 -1.25
C TYR A 64 -6.92 -3.23 -0.60
N THR A 65 -5.62 -3.50 -0.54
CA THR A 65 -4.62 -2.59 0.00
C THR A 65 -3.55 -2.43 -1.06
N PRO A 66 -3.58 -1.36 -1.88
CA PRO A 66 -2.47 -1.01 -2.75
C PRO A 66 -1.31 -0.44 -1.94
N ASP A 67 -0.10 -0.42 -2.50
CA ASP A 67 1.09 0.08 -1.81
C ASP A 67 1.09 1.61 -1.64
N PHE A 68 0.54 2.35 -2.63
CA PHE A 68 0.46 3.81 -2.71
C PHE A 68 -0.84 4.27 -3.38
#